data_AF-A0AAV2B0U5-F1
#
_entry.id   AF-A0AAV2B0U5-F1
#
_cell.length_a   1.000
_cell.length_b   1.000
_cell.length_c   1.000
_cell.angle_alpha   90.00
_cell.angle_beta   90.00
_cell.angle_gamma   90.00
#
_symmetry.space_group_name_H-M   'P 1'
#
loop_
_entity.id
_entity.type
_entity.pdbx_description
1 polymer ?
#
loop_
_entity_poly.entity_id
_entity_poly.type
_entity_poly.pdbx_seq_one_letter_code
_entity_poly.pdbx_strand_id
1 'polypeptide(L)'
;MLDKYSMYFPVPLVAVCIILMQQSYCEAASCPPPDFPEGGKYVPELAQYEVGMQIRYYCTHGYVMFFKRNAWFPAPILVTCQLNGEWSERSPVCDILTKLRYLEPPSEAESRELILFDRNMNTCFEPQNDSEEILQFSLDGEFSPFAASICFTKGRGIIKVIFSPTKNITYDTSTANVTCIYYYVDDYQSKTKNITIEVSSETNSSLSLCEMSVFTKDDNWCMHPLQTNSIPNGQLEVSHIKAVLHCKEGFKEKDGREVYATCENNTWSYLSLECVEDKSEMDHKILACPPPDFPEGGRYEPEKVKYEVGQKITYSCTNSGLFFADGKILINSHIESACELNGKWSQTTPFCDPPTKLNNPIAAVARGVVDYGVIDGDVNTCYYLNASQMVMAFSLDYTMLVYLGTICFRDGRATVKMTMHGNKEYKYNLESVDKSITTCKPRFFHGKTDFIVVEVSSNPSSIRLCEFTIYALDDKWCEVPPEAVSNGQLEVGRSKAVLHCNKGFREKEGREVYATCENKTWSYLSLQCTDTEDTPQKYYNTPGIVAGIVIGSLILILFGLAILLIRTKKIRGICALHKPDNRNSNSTLPVPVGCNSTDLSRPENTTV
;
A
#
# COMPACT_ATOMS: atom_id res chain seq x y z
N MET A 1 4.94 34.52 87.69
CA MET A 1 4.65 35.06 86.35
C MET A 1 4.11 33.87 85.56
N LEU A 2 2.86 33.86 85.10
CA LEU A 2 2.23 34.78 84.14
C LEU A 2 2.86 34.61 82.75
N ASP A 3 2.12 34.27 81.69
CA ASP A 3 0.67 33.97 81.64
C ASP A 3 0.28 33.04 80.47
N LYS A 4 -1.02 32.74 80.35
CA LYS A 4 -1.63 31.85 79.35
C LYS A 4 -1.29 32.26 77.91
N TYR A 5 -1.21 31.26 77.03
CA TYR A 5 -1.93 31.28 75.75
C TYR A 5 -2.40 29.87 75.36
N SER A 6 -3.59 29.49 75.85
CA SER A 6 -4.31 28.31 75.36
C SER A 6 -5.25 28.77 74.24
N MET A 7 -4.85 28.57 72.99
CA MET A 7 -5.72 28.83 71.84
C MET A 7 -6.71 27.68 71.67
N TYR A 8 -7.91 27.86 72.22
CA TYR A 8 -9.10 27.11 71.84
C TYR A 8 -9.41 27.35 70.35
N PHE A 9 -9.09 26.38 69.50
CA PHE A 9 -9.72 26.29 68.18
C PHE A 9 -11.06 25.57 68.33
N PRO A 10 -12.20 26.18 67.93
CA PRO A 10 -13.48 25.50 67.97
C PRO A 10 -13.51 24.36 66.95
N VAL A 11 -14.05 23.21 67.35
CA VAL A 11 -14.10 21.99 66.53
C VAL A 11 -15.43 21.89 65.76
N PRO A 12 -15.61 22.71 64.70
CA PRO A 12 -16.35 22.21 63.54
C PRO A 12 -15.63 22.41 62.19
N LEU A 13 -14.57 23.24 62.12
CA LEU A 13 -13.95 23.60 60.83
C LEU A 13 -13.01 22.55 60.24
N VAL A 14 -12.33 21.73 61.08
CA VAL A 14 -11.45 20.65 60.58
C VAL A 14 -12.25 19.59 59.82
N ALA A 15 -13.50 19.31 60.24
CA ALA A 15 -14.39 18.38 59.55
C ALA A 15 -14.80 18.89 58.14
N VAL A 16 -14.95 20.21 57.96
CA VAL A 16 -15.30 20.80 56.66
C VAL A 16 -14.14 20.70 55.67
N CYS A 17 -12.89 20.88 56.11
CA CYS A 17 -11.72 20.63 55.26
C CYS A 17 -11.58 19.16 54.82
N ILE A 18 -11.96 18.20 55.67
CA ILE A 18 -11.93 16.77 55.32
C ILE A 18 -13.01 16.42 54.28
N ILE A 19 -14.16 17.11 54.30
CA ILE A 19 -15.24 16.91 53.31
C ILE A 19 -14.98 17.65 51.99
N LEU A 20 -14.19 18.74 52.01
CA LEU A 20 -13.76 19.45 50.80
C LEU A 20 -12.44 18.94 50.19
N MET A 21 -11.77 17.98 50.83
CA MET A 21 -10.90 17.04 50.10
C MET A 21 -11.78 16.03 49.35
N GLN A 22 -12.49 16.52 48.33
CA GLN A 22 -12.87 15.68 47.21
C GLN A 22 -11.60 14.97 46.75
N GLN A 23 -11.60 13.64 46.77
CA GLN A 23 -10.52 12.88 46.16
C GLN A 23 -10.62 13.14 44.65
N SER A 24 -9.83 14.11 44.16
CA SER A 24 -9.33 14.08 42.81
C SER A 24 -8.47 12.82 42.70
N TYR A 25 -9.13 11.69 42.46
CA TYR A 25 -8.47 10.50 41.97
C TYR A 25 -7.73 10.95 40.72
N CYS A 26 -6.39 10.96 40.80
CA CYS A 26 -5.56 11.03 39.62
C CYS A 26 -5.77 9.71 38.88
N GLU A 27 -6.82 9.65 38.07
CA GLU A 27 -7.00 8.64 37.04
C GLU A 27 -5.69 8.59 36.26
N ALA A 28 -5.06 7.41 36.24
CA ALA A 28 -3.71 7.29 35.72
C ALA A 28 -3.74 7.67 34.24
N ALA A 29 -2.99 8.71 33.87
CA ALA A 29 -2.92 9.19 32.50
C ALA A 29 -2.57 7.99 31.59
N SER A 30 -3.47 7.69 30.65
CA SER A 30 -3.28 6.62 29.69
C SER A 30 -3.43 7.20 28.30
N CYS A 31 -2.57 6.75 27.38
CA CYS A 31 -2.68 7.16 26.01
C CYS A 31 -3.81 6.36 25.34
N PRO A 32 -4.67 7.00 24.53
CA PRO A 32 -5.58 6.28 23.66
C PRO A 32 -4.78 5.48 22.62
N PRO A 33 -5.37 4.46 21.98
CA PRO A 33 -4.79 3.87 20.78
C PRO A 33 -4.49 4.96 19.75
N PRO A 34 -3.29 4.94 19.14
CA PRO A 34 -2.91 5.96 18.16
C PRO A 34 -3.60 5.71 16.81
N ASP A 35 -3.54 6.73 15.96
CA ASP A 35 -3.81 6.61 14.53
C ASP A 35 -2.78 5.65 13.88
N PHE A 36 -3.13 4.97 12.78
CA PHE A 36 -2.22 4.08 12.05
C PHE A 36 -1.99 4.55 10.60
N PRO A 37 -0.82 4.27 9.99
CA PRO A 37 -0.60 4.55 8.59
C PRO A 37 -1.41 3.62 7.67
N GLU A 38 -1.96 4.17 6.58
CA GLU A 38 -2.45 3.36 5.46
C GLU A 38 -1.33 2.46 4.92
N GLY A 39 -1.62 1.16 4.76
CA GLY A 39 -0.58 0.19 4.36
C GLY A 39 0.48 -0.10 5.44
N GLY A 40 0.23 0.21 6.71
CA GLY A 40 1.08 -0.17 7.84
C GLY A 40 0.30 -0.53 9.10
N LYS A 41 1.02 -0.68 10.23
CA LYS A 41 0.46 -1.02 11.55
C LYS A 41 1.41 -0.67 12.69
N TYR A 42 0.99 -0.86 13.93
CA TYR A 42 1.84 -0.74 15.14
C TYR A 42 1.79 -1.98 16.02
N VAL A 43 2.76 -2.17 16.92
CA VAL A 43 2.82 -3.29 17.88
C VAL A 43 3.41 -2.82 19.21
N PRO A 44 2.87 -3.21 20.38
CA PRO A 44 1.65 -4.00 20.57
C PRO A 44 0.38 -3.19 20.25
N GLU A 45 -0.70 -3.89 19.93
CA GLU A 45 -2.04 -3.32 19.77
C GLU A 45 -2.83 -3.55 21.07
N LEU A 46 -3.20 -2.48 21.77
CA LEU A 46 -3.92 -2.47 23.05
C LEU A 46 -5.03 -1.40 23.03
N ALA A 47 -6.08 -1.60 23.84
CA ALA A 47 -7.21 -0.67 23.92
C ALA A 47 -6.90 0.65 24.67
N GLN A 48 -5.88 0.64 25.52
CA GLN A 48 -5.31 1.76 26.29
C GLN A 48 -3.83 1.44 26.57
N TYR A 49 -3.01 2.47 26.84
CA TYR A 49 -1.58 2.32 27.14
C TYR A 49 -1.19 3.12 28.37
N GLU A 50 -0.44 2.52 29.29
CA GLU A 50 0.09 3.20 30.49
C GLU A 50 1.25 4.13 30.13
N VAL A 51 1.49 5.18 30.94
CA VAL A 51 2.65 6.07 30.77
C VAL A 51 3.95 5.28 30.72
N GLY A 52 4.78 5.56 29.74
CA GLY A 52 6.07 4.89 29.51
C GLY A 52 5.98 3.61 28.68
N MET A 53 4.77 3.11 28.35
CA MET A 53 4.63 2.06 27.33
C MET A 53 5.12 2.56 25.97
N GLN A 54 5.67 1.63 25.19
CA GLN A 54 6.22 1.91 23.85
C GLN A 54 5.56 1.03 22.80
N ILE A 55 5.19 1.67 21.69
CA ILE A 55 4.75 1.03 20.45
C ILE A 55 5.86 1.14 19.40
N ARG A 56 5.84 0.24 18.42
CA ARG A 56 6.64 0.32 17.19
C ARG A 56 5.73 0.30 15.97
N TYR A 57 5.90 1.27 15.09
CA TYR A 57 5.28 1.26 13.77
C TYR A 57 6.04 0.36 12.79
N TYR A 58 5.32 -0.19 11.83
CA TYR A 58 5.82 -0.98 10.71
C TYR A 58 5.03 -0.60 9.45
N CYS A 59 5.71 -0.42 8.32
CA CYS A 59 5.06 -0.37 7.01
C CYS A 59 5.03 -1.78 6.39
N THR A 60 4.06 -2.04 5.53
CA THR A 60 3.99 -3.28 4.73
C THR A 60 5.16 -3.32 3.73
N HIS A 61 5.57 -4.51 3.29
CA HIS A 61 6.64 -4.67 2.31
C HIS A 61 6.39 -3.81 1.06
N GLY A 62 7.39 -3.05 0.64
CA GLY A 62 7.31 -2.12 -0.50
C GLY A 62 6.84 -0.70 -0.15
N TYR A 63 6.33 -0.47 1.06
CA TYR A 63 6.00 0.85 1.59
C TYR A 63 7.15 1.43 2.43
N VAL A 64 7.24 2.75 2.44
CA VAL A 64 8.28 3.58 3.07
C VAL A 64 7.68 4.37 4.23
N MET A 65 8.40 4.47 5.35
CA MET A 65 7.91 5.16 6.55
C MET A 65 8.28 6.64 6.54
N PHE A 66 7.32 7.50 6.22
CA PHE A 66 7.48 8.94 6.26
C PHE A 66 7.11 9.50 7.64
N PHE A 67 8.06 10.18 8.28
CA PHE A 67 7.92 10.66 9.64
C PHE A 67 8.37 12.12 9.79
N LYS A 68 7.42 13.01 10.11
CA LYS A 68 7.60 14.48 10.02
C LYS A 68 8.16 14.89 8.65
N ARG A 69 9.47 15.15 8.55
CA ARG A 69 10.18 15.49 7.31
C ARG A 69 11.19 14.43 6.86
N ASN A 70 11.35 13.34 7.60
CA ASN A 70 12.37 12.34 7.38
C ASN A 70 11.72 11.03 6.91
N ALA A 71 12.16 10.49 5.78
CA ALA A 71 11.78 9.15 5.32
C ALA A 71 12.69 8.10 5.96
N TRP A 72 12.16 7.29 6.87
CA TRP A 72 12.90 6.27 7.60
C TRP A 72 12.91 4.92 6.86
N PHE A 73 14.12 4.37 6.72
CA PHE A 73 14.40 3.10 6.05
C PHE A 73 15.32 2.21 6.89
N PRO A 74 15.07 0.90 6.97
CA PRO A 74 13.78 0.22 7.13
C PRO A 74 13.48 -0.02 8.62
N ALA A 75 13.95 0.87 9.51
CA ALA A 75 13.85 0.69 10.96
C ALA A 75 12.46 1.09 11.50
N PRO A 76 11.87 0.29 12.41
CA PRO A 76 10.59 0.63 13.03
C PRO A 76 10.74 1.82 13.98
N ILE A 77 9.87 2.83 13.85
CA ILE A 77 9.87 4.00 14.71
C ILE A 77 9.22 3.65 16.06
N LEU A 78 9.96 3.91 17.15
CA LEU A 78 9.46 3.77 18.53
C LEU A 78 8.75 5.05 18.95
N VAL A 79 7.55 4.92 19.51
CA VAL A 79 6.76 6.02 20.09
C VAL A 79 6.36 5.65 21.51
N THR A 80 6.43 6.59 22.45
CA THR A 80 6.27 6.35 23.89
C THR A 80 5.06 7.11 24.43
N CYS A 81 4.24 6.49 25.27
CA CYS A 81 3.15 7.19 25.95
C CYS A 81 3.71 8.13 27.03
N GLN A 82 3.34 9.42 27.01
CA GLN A 82 3.88 10.45 27.89
C GLN A 82 2.99 10.71 29.13
N LEU A 83 3.55 11.41 30.12
CA LEU A 83 2.91 11.73 31.41
C LEU A 83 1.63 12.58 31.29
N ASN A 84 1.37 13.19 30.13
CA ASN A 84 0.17 13.97 29.83
C ASN A 84 -0.93 13.15 29.12
N GLY A 85 -0.71 11.86 28.84
CA GLY A 85 -1.64 11.02 28.06
C GLY A 85 -1.52 11.19 26.54
N GLU A 86 -0.53 11.94 26.06
CA GLU A 86 -0.23 12.06 24.63
C GLU A 86 0.89 11.10 24.22
N TRP A 87 0.93 10.73 22.95
CA TRP A 87 2.05 10.00 22.36
C TRP A 87 3.23 10.96 22.12
N SER A 88 4.45 10.51 22.43
CA SER A 88 5.67 11.31 22.28
C SER A 88 5.93 11.80 20.86
N GLU A 89 5.30 11.15 19.90
CA GLU A 89 5.35 11.44 18.48
C GLU A 89 4.02 11.07 17.82
N ARG A 90 3.71 11.71 16.70
CA ARG A 90 2.53 11.36 15.88
C ARG A 90 2.76 10.10 15.07
N SER A 91 1.71 9.55 14.49
CA SER A 91 1.81 8.40 13.59
C SER A 91 2.64 8.75 12.34
N PRO A 92 3.44 7.82 11.80
CA PRO A 92 4.03 7.99 10.48
C PRO A 92 2.94 7.85 9.39
N VAL A 93 3.30 8.21 8.16
CA VAL A 93 2.61 7.77 6.95
C VAL A 93 3.43 6.63 6.33
N CYS A 94 2.79 5.55 5.88
CA CYS A 94 3.42 4.55 5.03
C CYS A 94 3.00 4.81 3.58
N ASP A 95 3.94 4.81 2.64
CA ASP A 95 3.63 5.17 1.25
C ASP A 95 4.56 4.50 0.23
N ILE A 96 4.12 4.41 -1.02
CA ILE A 96 4.80 3.68 -2.10
C ILE A 96 5.79 4.59 -2.84
N LEU A 97 6.94 4.01 -3.20
CA LEU A 97 7.90 4.58 -4.16
C LEU A 97 7.25 4.98 -5.50
N THR A 98 7.18 6.29 -5.79
CA THR A 98 6.88 6.81 -7.14
C THR A 98 7.87 6.24 -8.17
N LYS A 99 7.35 5.67 -9.26
CA LYS A 99 8.20 5.04 -10.29
C LYS A 99 8.75 6.09 -11.27
N LEU A 100 10.06 6.26 -11.27
CA LEU A 100 10.80 7.01 -12.30
C LEU A 100 10.67 6.31 -13.67
N ARG A 101 10.74 7.07 -14.77
CA ARG A 101 10.89 6.53 -16.13
C ARG A 101 12.10 7.17 -16.82
N TYR A 102 12.91 6.40 -17.53
CA TYR A 102 14.02 6.97 -18.30
C TYR A 102 13.52 7.74 -19.53
N LEU A 103 14.29 8.72 -20.00
CA LEU A 103 13.95 9.54 -21.17
C LEU A 103 14.99 9.32 -22.28
N GLU A 104 14.63 8.48 -23.25
CA GLU A 104 15.40 8.07 -24.45
C GLU A 104 16.69 7.24 -24.22
N PRO A 105 16.61 5.89 -24.31
CA PRO A 105 17.80 5.05 -24.37
C PRO A 105 18.38 4.92 -25.80
N PRO A 106 19.72 5.00 -25.99
CA PRO A 106 20.38 4.36 -27.13
C PRO A 106 20.32 2.83 -26.96
N SER A 107 20.38 2.08 -28.07
CA SER A 107 19.92 0.68 -28.18
C SER A 107 20.74 -0.41 -27.48
N GLU A 108 21.48 -0.08 -26.41
CA GLU A 108 22.14 -1.04 -25.50
C GLU A 108 21.84 -0.76 -24.01
N ALA A 109 21.11 0.32 -23.67
CA ALA A 109 20.90 0.75 -22.28
C ALA A 109 19.87 -0.07 -21.49
N GLU A 110 18.90 -0.71 -22.15
CA GLU A 110 17.75 -1.39 -21.51
C GLU A 110 18.16 -2.42 -20.43
N SER A 111 19.32 -3.07 -20.59
CA SER A 111 19.84 -4.06 -19.62
C SER A 111 20.44 -3.44 -18.34
N ARG A 112 20.85 -2.17 -18.38
CA ARG A 112 21.32 -1.42 -17.20
C ARG A 112 20.17 -0.77 -16.44
N GLU A 113 19.13 -0.34 -17.17
CA GLU A 113 17.94 0.30 -16.60
C GLU A 113 17.19 -0.60 -15.61
N LEU A 114 17.10 -1.90 -15.90
CA LEU A 114 16.47 -2.87 -15.01
C LEU A 114 17.21 -2.98 -13.66
N ILE A 115 18.54 -2.95 -13.67
CA ILE A 115 19.39 -3.10 -12.46
C ILE A 115 19.15 -1.96 -11.47
N LEU A 116 19.05 -0.71 -11.94
CA LEU A 116 18.88 0.44 -11.06
C LEU A 116 17.56 0.50 -10.29
N PHE A 117 16.54 -0.23 -10.75
CA PHE A 117 15.14 -0.10 -10.32
C PHE A 117 14.46 -1.44 -9.98
N ASP A 118 15.20 -2.55 -9.95
CA ASP A 118 14.69 -3.88 -9.53
C ASP A 118 14.43 -3.99 -8.01
N ARG A 119 14.83 -2.97 -7.23
CA ARG A 119 14.77 -2.89 -5.76
C ARG A 119 15.64 -3.94 -5.05
N ASN A 120 16.73 -4.35 -5.69
CA ASN A 120 17.69 -5.31 -5.17
C ASN A 120 19.07 -4.67 -5.02
N MET A 121 19.39 -4.19 -3.81
CA MET A 121 20.70 -3.61 -3.44
C MET A 121 21.94 -4.50 -3.71
N ASN A 122 21.77 -5.74 -4.19
CA ASN A 122 22.86 -6.66 -4.56
C ASN A 122 23.17 -6.66 -6.06
N THR A 123 22.25 -6.21 -6.93
CA THR A 123 22.49 -5.98 -8.35
C THR A 123 23.02 -4.57 -8.52
N CYS A 124 24.18 -4.44 -9.19
CA CYS A 124 24.86 -3.16 -9.36
C CYS A 124 25.53 -3.09 -10.73
N PHE A 125 25.58 -1.89 -11.33
CA PHE A 125 26.39 -1.62 -12.52
C PHE A 125 27.60 -0.76 -12.14
N GLU A 126 28.67 -0.88 -12.92
CA GLU A 126 29.84 0.00 -12.83
C GLU A 126 29.77 1.03 -13.98
N PRO A 127 29.83 2.36 -13.70
CA PRO A 127 30.00 3.38 -14.72
C PRO A 127 31.27 3.19 -15.54
N GLN A 128 31.33 3.79 -16.73
CA GLN A 128 32.57 3.80 -17.51
C GLN A 128 33.63 4.68 -16.83
N ASN A 129 34.77 4.07 -16.50
CA ASN A 129 35.95 4.79 -15.99
C ASN A 129 36.31 5.97 -16.89
N ASP A 130 36.76 7.05 -16.27
CA ASP A 130 37.27 8.27 -16.91
C ASP A 130 36.24 9.07 -17.73
N SER A 131 34.94 8.80 -17.57
CA SER A 131 33.83 9.62 -18.09
C SER A 131 32.85 10.04 -16.99
N GLU A 132 32.31 11.26 -17.08
CA GLU A 132 31.12 11.66 -16.30
C GLU A 132 29.88 10.99 -16.94
N GLU A 133 29.29 10.01 -16.26
CA GLU A 133 28.05 9.37 -16.74
C GLU A 133 26.85 10.21 -16.28
N ILE A 134 26.06 10.68 -17.25
CA ILE A 134 24.91 11.57 -17.02
C ILE A 134 23.63 10.78 -17.26
N LEU A 135 22.96 10.39 -16.18
CA LEU A 135 21.71 9.66 -16.20
C LEU A 135 20.54 10.65 -16.07
N GLN A 136 19.65 10.72 -17.06
CA GLN A 136 18.52 11.64 -17.05
C GLN A 136 17.16 10.92 -17.00
N PHE A 137 16.51 11.05 -15.85
CA PHE A 137 15.20 10.47 -15.58
C PHE A 137 14.10 11.51 -15.79
N SER A 138 12.94 11.05 -16.25
CA SER A 138 11.71 11.80 -16.26
C SER A 138 10.70 11.25 -15.25
N LEU A 139 9.74 12.09 -14.91
CA LEU A 139 8.59 11.81 -14.08
C LEU A 139 7.33 11.87 -14.95
N ASP A 140 6.28 11.14 -14.59
CA ASP A 140 4.99 11.11 -15.30
C ASP A 140 4.18 12.43 -15.18
N GLY A 141 4.81 13.50 -14.73
CA GLY A 141 4.19 14.78 -14.38
C GLY A 141 5.21 15.77 -13.81
N GLU A 142 4.71 16.91 -13.32
CA GLU A 142 5.50 17.87 -12.56
C GLU A 142 5.32 17.61 -11.05
N PHE A 143 6.41 17.23 -10.38
CA PHE A 143 6.39 16.93 -8.94
C PHE A 143 7.53 17.63 -8.21
N SER A 144 7.37 17.85 -6.91
CA SER A 144 8.40 18.44 -6.05
C SER A 144 9.20 17.32 -5.37
N PRO A 145 10.43 17.00 -5.83
CA PRO A 145 11.28 15.99 -5.20
C PRO A 145 11.58 16.38 -3.75
N PHE A 146 11.31 15.46 -2.85
CA PHE A 146 11.33 15.64 -1.40
C PHE A 146 12.41 14.80 -0.73
N ALA A 147 12.74 13.63 -1.27
CA ALA A 147 13.87 12.84 -0.83
C ALA A 147 14.50 12.06 -1.98
N ALA A 148 15.70 11.56 -1.79
CA ALA A 148 16.32 10.57 -2.67
C ALA A 148 17.14 9.56 -1.85
N SER A 149 17.17 8.30 -2.28
CA SER A 149 18.04 7.26 -1.73
C SER A 149 18.91 6.67 -2.83
N ILE A 150 20.20 6.53 -2.55
CA ILE A 150 21.21 6.08 -3.52
C ILE A 150 22.11 5.04 -2.85
N CYS A 151 22.04 3.80 -3.32
CA CYS A 151 22.79 2.66 -2.81
C CYS A 151 23.93 2.29 -3.76
N PHE A 152 25.14 2.19 -3.23
CA PHE A 152 26.35 1.78 -3.95
C PHE A 152 27.19 0.85 -3.07
N THR A 153 27.89 -0.13 -3.67
CA THR A 153 28.64 -1.14 -2.91
C THR A 153 30.12 -0.81 -2.73
N LYS A 154 30.76 -0.28 -3.77
CA LYS A 154 32.22 -0.07 -3.83
C LYS A 154 32.57 1.17 -4.66
N GLY A 155 33.84 1.58 -4.54
CA GLY A 155 34.48 2.63 -5.34
C GLY A 155 34.66 3.94 -4.58
N ARG A 156 35.15 4.94 -5.31
CA ARG A 156 35.20 6.33 -4.89
C ARG A 156 34.80 7.21 -6.07
N GLY A 157 34.25 8.37 -5.77
CA GLY A 157 33.66 9.20 -6.78
C GLY A 157 32.62 10.15 -6.20
N ILE A 158 32.19 11.07 -7.06
CA ILE A 158 31.23 12.11 -6.74
C ILE A 158 29.90 11.75 -7.41
N ILE A 159 28.86 11.65 -6.59
CA ILE A 159 27.47 11.51 -7.05
C ILE A 159 26.81 12.88 -6.91
N LYS A 160 26.33 13.46 -8.01
CA LYS A 160 25.70 14.78 -8.05
C LYS A 160 24.28 14.67 -8.61
N VAL A 161 23.30 14.76 -7.71
CA VAL A 161 21.86 14.72 -8.04
C VAL A 161 21.37 16.14 -8.31
N ILE A 162 20.72 16.36 -9.46
CA ILE A 162 20.26 17.66 -9.93
C ILE A 162 18.76 17.61 -10.14
N PHE A 163 18.03 18.38 -9.32
CA PHE A 163 16.58 18.49 -9.40
C PHE A 163 16.15 19.69 -10.27
N SER A 164 16.97 20.75 -10.30
CA SER A 164 16.88 21.87 -11.24
C SER A 164 18.24 22.56 -11.38
N PRO A 165 18.44 23.47 -12.37
CA PRO A 165 19.66 24.25 -12.51
C PRO A 165 20.06 25.06 -11.25
N THR A 166 19.13 25.27 -10.32
CA THR A 166 19.28 26.00 -9.06
C THR A 166 19.49 25.13 -7.82
N LYS A 167 19.22 23.81 -7.88
CA LYS A 167 19.38 22.91 -6.71
C LYS A 167 19.94 21.57 -7.14
N ASN A 168 21.19 21.34 -6.73
CA ASN A 168 21.87 20.05 -6.80
C ASN A 168 22.35 19.64 -5.40
N ILE A 169 22.56 18.33 -5.21
CA ILE A 169 23.14 17.71 -4.04
C ILE A 169 24.36 16.94 -4.52
N THR A 170 25.54 17.28 -4.01
CA THR A 170 26.81 16.64 -4.38
C THR A 170 27.33 15.85 -3.18
N TYR A 171 27.76 14.60 -3.39
CA TYR A 171 28.26 13.72 -2.35
C TYR A 171 29.53 13.00 -2.77
N ASP A 172 30.51 13.01 -1.88
CA ASP A 172 31.76 12.26 -2.02
C ASP A 172 31.65 10.90 -1.30
N THR A 173 31.85 9.83 -2.05
CA THR A 173 31.77 8.44 -1.57
C THR A 173 33.04 7.95 -0.87
N SER A 174 34.11 8.76 -0.79
CA SER A 174 35.45 8.42 -0.27
C SER A 174 35.53 7.80 1.14
N THR A 175 34.45 7.84 1.92
CA THR A 175 34.39 7.45 3.34
C THR A 175 33.59 6.18 3.64
N ALA A 176 33.01 5.51 2.63
CA ALA A 176 31.97 4.49 2.82
C ALA A 176 32.32 3.09 2.27
N ASN A 177 31.94 2.04 3.00
CA ASN A 177 31.82 0.66 2.52
C ASN A 177 30.33 0.29 2.46
N VAL A 178 29.79 -0.03 1.28
CA VAL A 178 28.38 -0.43 1.05
C VAL A 178 27.35 0.42 1.82
N THR A 179 27.05 1.61 1.29
CA THR A 179 26.13 2.56 1.96
C THR A 179 25.00 2.96 1.01
N CYS A 180 23.76 2.86 1.50
CA CYS A 180 22.64 3.63 0.97
C CYS A 180 22.65 5.02 1.63
N ILE A 181 22.89 6.08 0.85
CA ILE A 181 22.77 7.46 1.35
C ILE A 181 21.33 7.91 1.14
N TYR A 182 20.75 8.56 2.15
CA TYR A 182 19.41 9.14 2.11
C TYR A 182 19.52 10.66 2.25
N TYR A 183 18.86 11.39 1.34
CA TYR A 183 18.82 12.85 1.34
C TYR A 183 17.37 13.32 1.48
N TYR A 184 17.17 14.36 2.28
CA TYR A 184 15.92 15.12 2.31
C TYR A 184 16.14 16.46 1.62
N VAL A 185 15.19 16.87 0.80
CA VAL A 185 15.25 18.08 -0.03
C VAL A 185 14.34 19.16 0.57
N ASP A 186 14.31 19.24 1.91
CA ASP A 186 13.32 19.93 2.76
C ASP A 186 12.68 21.19 2.18
N ASP A 187 13.50 22.16 1.75
CA ASP A 187 13.05 23.43 1.17
C ASP A 187 13.08 23.41 -0.37
N TYR A 188 12.39 22.46 -1.01
CA TYR A 188 12.19 22.46 -2.47
C TYR A 188 10.72 22.42 -2.85
N GLN A 189 10.18 23.62 -3.09
CA GLN A 189 8.80 23.84 -3.51
C GLN A 189 8.65 23.91 -5.05
N SER A 190 9.75 24.05 -5.78
CA SER A 190 9.73 24.00 -7.25
C SER A 190 9.42 22.57 -7.70
N LYS A 191 8.54 22.45 -8.68
CA LYS A 191 8.33 21.17 -9.38
C LYS A 191 9.41 20.98 -10.44
N THR A 192 9.74 19.72 -10.73
CA THR A 192 10.49 19.33 -11.92
C THR A 192 9.78 18.19 -12.65
N LYS A 193 10.04 18.07 -13.95
CA LYS A 193 9.74 16.87 -14.74
C LYS A 193 10.94 15.93 -14.82
N ASN A 194 12.16 16.46 -14.69
CA ASN A 194 13.40 15.74 -14.96
C ASN A 194 14.34 15.79 -13.77
N ILE A 195 15.02 14.68 -13.51
CA ILE A 195 16.06 14.54 -12.50
C ILE A 195 17.31 14.03 -13.23
N THR A 196 18.41 14.76 -13.12
CA THR A 196 19.69 14.35 -13.70
C THR A 196 20.61 13.90 -12.58
N ILE A 197 21.28 12.75 -12.74
CA ILE A 197 22.38 12.33 -11.88
C ILE A 197 23.64 12.38 -12.73
N GLU A 198 24.61 13.19 -12.32
CA GLU A 198 25.98 13.10 -12.81
C GLU A 198 26.76 12.19 -11.86
N VAL A 199 27.42 11.18 -12.41
CA VAL A 199 28.25 10.23 -11.66
C VAL A 199 29.67 10.28 -12.22
N SER A 200 30.64 10.62 -11.39
CA SER A 200 32.06 10.62 -11.75
C SER A 200 32.87 9.78 -10.76
N SER A 201 33.70 8.87 -11.27
CA SER A 201 34.54 7.97 -10.46
C SER A 201 35.93 8.57 -10.24
N GLU A 202 36.57 8.34 -9.09
CA GLU A 202 38.00 8.68 -8.94
C GLU A 202 38.84 7.80 -9.87
N THR A 203 39.80 8.39 -10.60
CA THR A 203 40.72 7.65 -11.48
C THR A 203 41.38 6.50 -10.72
N ASN A 204 41.28 5.28 -11.25
CA ASN A 204 41.68 4.00 -10.64
C ASN A 204 40.72 3.42 -9.58
N SER A 205 39.44 3.82 -9.55
CA SER A 205 38.39 3.11 -8.81
C SER A 205 37.11 3.01 -9.64
N SER A 206 36.43 1.86 -9.58
CA SER A 206 35.06 1.72 -10.10
C SER A 206 34.06 1.96 -8.98
N LEU A 207 33.27 3.03 -9.10
CA LEU A 207 32.01 3.14 -8.36
C LEU A 207 31.07 2.04 -8.86
N SER A 208 30.32 1.40 -7.96
CA SER A 208 29.32 0.40 -8.34
C SER A 208 27.97 0.75 -7.75
N LEU A 209 27.09 1.27 -8.61
CA LEU A 209 25.79 1.85 -8.27
C LEU A 209 24.70 0.79 -8.42
N CYS A 210 23.88 0.63 -7.39
CA CYS A 210 23.00 -0.54 -7.22
C CYS A 210 21.52 -0.16 -7.35
N GLU A 211 21.00 0.59 -6.38
CA GLU A 211 19.60 1.01 -6.35
C GLU A 211 19.54 2.54 -6.26
N MET A 212 18.63 3.14 -7.04
CA MET A 212 18.35 4.58 -6.95
C MET A 212 16.84 4.81 -6.89
N SER A 213 16.42 5.67 -5.96
CA SER A 213 15.01 6.04 -5.79
C SER A 213 14.87 7.52 -5.46
N VAL A 214 13.82 8.16 -5.99
CA VAL A 214 13.47 9.55 -5.69
C VAL A 214 12.01 9.60 -5.25
N PHE A 215 11.77 10.32 -4.17
CA PHE A 215 10.47 10.47 -3.53
C PHE A 215 9.95 11.86 -3.85
N THR A 216 8.73 11.94 -4.39
CA THR A 216 8.22 13.16 -5.01
C THR A 216 6.83 13.50 -4.48
N LYS A 217 6.64 14.75 -4.05
CA LYS A 217 5.34 15.28 -3.65
C LYS A 217 4.57 15.75 -4.89
N ASP A 218 3.31 15.35 -4.98
CA ASP A 218 2.33 15.99 -5.87
C ASP A 218 1.61 17.14 -5.13
N ASP A 219 0.57 17.73 -5.74
CA ASP A 219 -0.22 18.79 -5.10
C ASP A 219 -1.14 18.27 -3.98
N ASN A 220 -1.42 16.97 -3.96
CA ASN A 220 -2.27 16.29 -2.98
C ASN A 220 -1.47 15.73 -1.79
N TRP A 221 -0.16 15.97 -1.74
CA TRP A 221 0.69 15.51 -0.65
C TRP A 221 0.62 16.45 0.56
N CYS A 222 -0.16 16.08 1.57
CA CYS A 222 -0.14 16.76 2.86
C CYS A 222 0.92 16.16 3.81
N MET A 223 1.43 17.00 4.71
CA MET A 223 2.01 16.50 5.96
C MET A 223 0.88 16.04 6.89
N HIS A 224 1.12 15.05 7.77
CA HIS A 224 0.13 14.46 8.70
C HIS A 224 -0.88 15.49 9.25
N PRO A 225 -2.20 15.21 9.25
CA PRO A 225 -3.23 16.15 9.68
C PRO A 225 -2.89 16.79 11.01
N LEU A 226 -2.86 18.13 11.03
CA LEU A 226 -2.40 18.91 12.17
C LEU A 226 -3.40 18.84 13.33
N GLN A 227 -4.70 18.75 13.02
CA GLN A 227 -5.78 18.61 13.99
C GLN A 227 -6.21 17.14 14.14
N THR A 228 -5.55 16.45 15.06
CA THR A 228 -6.07 15.23 15.70
C THR A 228 -6.10 15.45 17.22
N ASN A 229 -7.10 16.22 17.67
CA ASN A 229 -7.63 15.96 19.02
C ASN A 229 -8.14 14.51 19.01
N SER A 230 -7.81 13.71 20.03
CA SER A 230 -8.16 12.28 20.06
C SER A 230 -9.65 12.06 19.78
N ILE A 231 -9.98 11.39 18.67
CA ILE A 231 -11.37 11.19 18.27
C ILE A 231 -12.04 10.25 19.29
N PRO A 232 -13.07 10.70 20.03
CA PRO A 232 -13.71 9.85 21.03
C PRO A 232 -14.28 8.61 20.36
N ASN A 233 -13.84 7.44 20.83
CA ASN A 233 -14.23 6.14 20.31
C ASN A 233 -13.90 5.87 18.83
N GLY A 234 -12.85 6.50 18.30
CA GLY A 234 -12.28 6.20 16.98
C GLY A 234 -10.75 6.17 16.95
N GLN A 235 -10.20 5.83 15.77
CA GLN A 235 -8.81 5.95 15.34
C GLN A 235 -8.80 6.39 13.88
N LEU A 236 -7.78 7.12 13.42
CA LEU A 236 -7.60 7.38 11.99
C LEU A 236 -6.63 6.38 11.36
N GLU A 237 -6.95 5.96 10.14
CA GLU A 237 -5.99 5.46 9.16
C GLU A 237 -5.52 6.64 8.30
N VAL A 238 -4.22 6.88 8.18
CA VAL A 238 -3.66 8.14 7.63
C VAL A 238 -2.67 7.88 6.50
N SER A 239 -2.84 8.58 5.38
CA SER A 239 -1.84 8.71 4.30
C SER A 239 -1.59 10.18 3.94
N HIS A 240 -0.84 10.43 2.86
CA HIS A 240 -0.56 11.79 2.38
C HIS A 240 -1.80 12.44 1.72
N ILE A 241 -2.70 11.65 1.12
CA ILE A 241 -3.93 12.12 0.42
C ILE A 241 -5.20 12.09 1.27
N LYS A 242 -5.35 11.14 2.21
CA LYS A 242 -6.60 10.96 2.97
C LYS A 242 -6.34 10.58 4.44
N ALA A 243 -7.36 10.80 5.26
CA ALA A 243 -7.51 10.15 6.56
C ALA A 243 -8.90 9.49 6.63
N VAL A 244 -8.96 8.23 7.05
CA VAL A 244 -10.19 7.41 7.16
C VAL A 244 -10.46 7.15 8.65
N LEU A 245 -11.71 7.32 9.10
CA LEU A 245 -12.12 7.14 10.49
C LEU A 245 -12.61 5.70 10.73
N HIS A 246 -11.87 4.98 11.55
CA HIS A 246 -12.25 3.67 12.07
C HIS A 246 -12.82 3.83 13.48
N CYS A 247 -14.14 3.66 13.63
CA CYS A 247 -14.80 3.68 14.94
C CYS A 247 -14.57 2.37 15.71
N LYS A 248 -14.52 2.47 17.05
CA LYS A 248 -14.43 1.30 17.93
C LYS A 248 -15.72 0.48 17.93
N GLU A 249 -15.62 -0.79 18.27
CA GLU A 249 -16.78 -1.69 18.42
C GLU A 249 -17.86 -1.09 19.34
N GLY A 250 -19.12 -1.17 18.91
CA GLY A 250 -20.27 -0.50 19.56
C GLY A 250 -20.49 0.96 19.13
N PHE A 251 -19.61 1.54 18.32
CA PHE A 251 -19.76 2.88 17.76
C PHE A 251 -19.78 2.84 16.23
N LYS A 252 -20.49 3.81 15.64
CA LYS A 252 -20.46 4.06 14.20
C LYS A 252 -20.22 5.54 13.92
N GLU A 253 -19.70 5.82 12.74
CA GLU A 253 -19.54 7.19 12.27
C GLU A 253 -20.93 7.81 11.96
N LYS A 254 -21.05 9.11 12.24
CA LYS A 254 -22.32 9.82 12.44
C LYS A 254 -23.10 10.18 11.17
N ASP A 255 -22.41 10.48 10.08
CA ASP A 255 -22.97 11.05 8.84
C ASP A 255 -22.89 10.08 7.63
N GLY A 256 -22.35 8.87 7.80
CA GLY A 256 -22.23 7.84 6.76
C GLY A 256 -21.05 8.07 5.80
N ARG A 257 -19.97 8.68 6.29
CA ARG A 257 -18.75 9.02 5.54
C ARG A 257 -17.51 8.52 6.28
N GLU A 258 -16.88 7.46 5.76
CA GLU A 258 -15.66 6.90 6.34
C GLU A 258 -14.45 7.84 6.25
N VAL A 259 -14.43 8.79 5.31
CA VAL A 259 -13.27 9.69 5.09
C VAL A 259 -13.36 10.92 6.01
N TYR A 260 -12.46 11.01 7.00
CA TYR A 260 -12.33 12.13 7.93
C TYR A 260 -11.73 13.38 7.29
N ALA A 261 -10.71 13.21 6.45
CA ALA A 261 -10.07 14.34 5.78
C ALA A 261 -9.49 13.96 4.43
N THR A 262 -9.46 14.92 3.51
CA THR A 262 -8.80 14.81 2.20
C THR A 262 -7.80 15.94 2.01
N CYS A 263 -6.61 15.63 1.52
CA CYS A 263 -5.64 16.64 1.13
C CYS A 263 -5.92 17.13 -0.29
N GLU A 264 -5.96 18.45 -0.46
CA GLU A 264 -5.94 19.10 -1.76
C GLU A 264 -5.06 20.35 -1.68
N ASN A 265 -4.18 20.59 -2.64
CA ASN A 265 -3.26 21.74 -2.66
C ASN A 265 -2.49 21.92 -1.33
N ASN A 266 -1.84 20.85 -0.86
CA ASN A 266 -1.11 20.78 0.43
C ASN A 266 -1.96 21.12 1.68
N THR A 267 -3.29 21.17 1.56
CA THR A 267 -4.22 21.59 2.62
C THR A 267 -5.21 20.49 2.97
N TRP A 268 -5.33 20.15 4.26
CA TRP A 268 -6.35 19.22 4.73
C TRP A 268 -7.73 19.88 4.76
N SER A 269 -8.64 19.33 3.97
CA SER A 269 -10.09 19.52 4.12
C SER A 269 -10.62 18.54 5.16
N TYR A 270 -10.89 19.04 6.37
CA TYR A 270 -11.43 18.24 7.48
C TYR A 270 -12.96 18.16 7.39
N LEU A 271 -13.52 16.96 7.57
CA LEU A 271 -14.93 16.72 7.82
C LEU A 271 -15.14 16.46 9.32
N SER A 272 -16.24 17.00 9.86
CA SER A 272 -16.55 16.96 11.30
C SER A 272 -17.15 15.61 11.73
N LEU A 273 -16.41 14.53 11.53
CA LEU A 273 -16.87 13.18 11.88
C LEU A 273 -16.79 12.94 13.40
N GLU A 274 -17.78 12.21 13.91
CA GLU A 274 -17.85 11.75 15.30
C GLU A 274 -18.22 10.25 15.30
N CYS A 275 -17.59 9.46 16.16
CA CYS A 275 -18.05 8.09 16.45
C CYS A 275 -19.14 8.16 17.52
N VAL A 276 -20.40 8.01 17.10
CA VAL A 276 -21.57 7.95 17.99
C VAL A 276 -21.84 6.51 18.42
N GLU A 277 -22.37 6.32 19.63
CA GLU A 277 -22.90 5.02 20.07
C GLU A 277 -23.87 4.49 19.00
N ASP A 278 -23.70 3.25 18.54
CA ASP A 278 -24.67 2.69 17.61
C ASP A 278 -25.99 2.37 18.34
N LYS A 279 -26.88 3.37 18.34
CA LYS A 279 -28.27 3.26 18.80
C LYS A 279 -29.20 2.65 17.75
N SER A 280 -28.67 1.79 16.88
CA SER A 280 -29.45 0.61 16.51
C SER A 280 -29.84 -0.10 17.80
N GLU A 281 -31.06 -0.65 17.87
CA GLU A 281 -31.44 -1.40 19.07
C GLU A 281 -30.47 -2.55 19.26
N MET A 282 -30.04 -2.81 20.50
CA MET A 282 -29.22 -3.98 20.85
C MET A 282 -30.05 -5.27 20.84
N ASP A 283 -30.97 -5.35 19.87
CA ASP A 283 -31.34 -6.57 19.19
C ASP A 283 -30.03 -7.30 18.86
N HIS A 284 -29.77 -8.41 19.54
CA HIS A 284 -28.64 -9.28 19.23
C HIS A 284 -28.90 -9.97 17.89
N LYS A 285 -28.83 -9.19 16.81
CA LYS A 285 -28.60 -9.64 15.45
C LYS A 285 -27.16 -10.14 15.40
N ILE A 286 -26.96 -11.31 16.02
CA ILE A 286 -25.73 -12.11 16.05
C ILE A 286 -25.02 -11.90 14.71
N LEU A 287 -23.83 -11.30 14.74
CA LEU A 287 -23.14 -10.88 13.52
C LEU A 287 -22.69 -12.13 12.77
N ALA A 288 -23.60 -12.66 11.98
CA ALA A 288 -23.48 -13.96 11.39
C ALA A 288 -22.46 -13.88 10.26
N CYS A 289 -21.31 -14.55 10.44
CA CYS A 289 -20.23 -14.49 9.47
C CYS A 289 -20.74 -14.91 8.08
N PRO A 290 -20.33 -14.20 7.02
CA PRO A 290 -20.66 -14.58 5.66
C PRO A 290 -20.05 -15.96 5.33
N PRO A 291 -20.49 -16.61 4.24
CA PRO A 291 -19.76 -17.69 3.62
C PRO A 291 -18.29 -17.30 3.46
N PRO A 292 -17.35 -18.08 4.02
CA PRO A 292 -15.92 -17.79 3.89
C PRO A 292 -15.48 -17.98 2.45
N ASP A 293 -14.41 -17.28 2.08
CA ASP A 293 -13.64 -17.58 0.87
C ASP A 293 -13.02 -18.99 0.96
N PHE A 294 -12.63 -19.59 -0.16
CA PHE A 294 -12.11 -20.96 -0.20
C PHE A 294 -10.80 -21.08 -0.99
N PRO A 295 -9.90 -22.00 -0.62
CA PRO A 295 -8.71 -22.29 -1.41
C PRO A 295 -9.02 -22.84 -2.80
N GLU A 296 -8.28 -22.38 -3.81
CA GLU A 296 -8.16 -23.09 -5.09
C GLU A 296 -7.71 -24.54 -4.84
N GLY A 297 -8.41 -25.51 -5.43
CA GLY A 297 -8.14 -26.94 -5.23
C GLY A 297 -8.46 -27.48 -3.83
N GLY A 298 -9.18 -26.74 -2.99
CA GLY A 298 -9.68 -27.19 -1.68
C GLY A 298 -11.15 -26.89 -1.45
N ARG A 299 -11.60 -27.05 -0.20
CA ARG A 299 -12.97 -26.74 0.27
C ARG A 299 -13.00 -26.57 1.79
N TYR A 300 -14.09 -26.05 2.33
CA TYR A 300 -14.37 -26.05 3.77
C TYR A 300 -15.65 -26.83 4.10
N GLU A 301 -15.73 -27.35 5.33
CA GLU A 301 -16.93 -28.03 5.85
C GLU A 301 -17.22 -27.55 7.30
N PRO A 302 -18.50 -27.44 7.73
CA PRO A 302 -19.72 -27.62 6.97
C PRO A 302 -20.06 -26.39 6.13
N GLU A 303 -20.55 -26.58 4.90
CA GLU A 303 -20.98 -25.48 4.04
C GLU A 303 -22.35 -24.91 4.47
N LYS A 304 -22.44 -23.59 4.68
CA LYS A 304 -23.65 -22.86 5.04
C LYS A 304 -23.69 -21.48 4.39
N VAL A 305 -24.91 -20.98 4.15
CA VAL A 305 -25.19 -19.62 3.65
C VAL A 305 -24.88 -18.53 4.71
N LYS A 306 -24.88 -18.88 6.00
CA LYS A 306 -24.50 -18.04 7.15
C LYS A 306 -24.03 -18.89 8.33
N TYR A 307 -23.21 -18.31 9.20
CA TYR A 307 -22.68 -18.96 10.41
C TYR A 307 -22.93 -18.09 11.63
N GLU A 308 -23.36 -18.67 12.73
CA GLU A 308 -23.52 -17.95 14.01
C GLU A 308 -22.16 -17.82 14.70
N VAL A 309 -22.00 -16.79 15.54
CA VAL A 309 -20.79 -16.58 16.35
C VAL A 309 -20.46 -17.83 17.17
N GLY A 310 -19.19 -18.23 17.16
CA GLY A 310 -18.69 -19.45 17.80
C GLY A 310 -18.84 -20.73 16.96
N GLN A 311 -19.57 -20.70 15.84
CA GLN A 311 -19.54 -21.83 14.90
C GLN A 311 -18.17 -21.91 14.20
N LYS A 312 -17.73 -23.14 13.91
CA LYS A 312 -16.47 -23.44 13.24
C LYS A 312 -16.68 -24.00 11.83
N ILE A 313 -15.74 -23.66 10.96
CA ILE A 313 -15.47 -24.33 9.68
C ILE A 313 -14.13 -25.04 9.74
N THR A 314 -13.96 -26.04 8.89
CA THR A 314 -12.77 -26.87 8.77
C THR A 314 -12.32 -26.89 7.30
N TYR A 315 -11.19 -26.26 6.99
CA TYR A 315 -10.62 -26.29 5.63
C TYR A 315 -9.95 -27.64 5.32
N SER A 316 -9.99 -28.01 4.04
CA SER A 316 -9.36 -29.22 3.50
C SER A 316 -8.83 -28.98 2.08
N CYS A 317 -7.69 -29.59 1.76
CA CYS A 317 -7.03 -29.50 0.45
C CYS A 317 -7.14 -30.83 -0.29
N THR A 318 -7.47 -30.82 -1.58
CA THR A 318 -7.79 -32.05 -2.32
C THR A 318 -6.54 -32.85 -2.72
N ASN A 319 -5.45 -32.16 -3.07
CA ASN A 319 -4.29 -32.77 -3.74
C ASN A 319 -2.97 -32.74 -2.96
N SER A 320 -2.79 -31.81 -2.02
CA SER A 320 -1.48 -31.47 -1.45
C SER A 320 -1.24 -31.93 -0.01
N GLY A 321 -2.28 -31.93 0.83
CA GLY A 321 -2.15 -32.08 2.29
C GLY A 321 -1.35 -30.95 2.96
N LEU A 322 -1.01 -29.90 2.21
CA LEU A 322 -0.24 -28.75 2.65
C LEU A 322 -1.14 -27.51 2.66
N PHE A 323 -1.11 -26.77 3.76
CA PHE A 323 -1.88 -25.55 3.94
C PHE A 323 -0.94 -24.39 4.25
N PHE A 324 -1.24 -23.23 3.68
CA PHE A 324 -0.54 -21.97 3.94
C PHE A 324 -1.52 -20.97 4.53
N ALA A 325 -1.32 -20.62 5.80
CA ALA A 325 -2.14 -19.63 6.52
C ALA A 325 -1.24 -18.78 7.42
N ASP A 326 -1.47 -17.47 7.46
CA ASP A 326 -0.77 -16.50 8.31
C ASP A 326 0.78 -16.67 8.32
N GLY A 327 1.36 -16.88 7.13
CA GLY A 327 2.80 -17.09 6.92
C GLY A 327 3.36 -18.45 7.39
N LYS A 328 2.51 -19.41 7.76
CA LYS A 328 2.89 -20.73 8.28
C LYS A 328 2.47 -21.85 7.32
N ILE A 329 3.28 -22.92 7.30
CA ILE A 329 2.97 -24.16 6.59
C ILE A 329 2.47 -25.20 7.59
N LEU A 330 1.33 -25.81 7.31
CA LEU A 330 0.79 -26.94 8.07
C LEU A 330 0.69 -28.18 7.16
N ILE A 331 1.04 -29.35 7.69
CA ILE A 331 1.19 -30.60 6.92
C ILE A 331 0.25 -31.66 7.51
N ASN A 332 -0.58 -32.28 6.67
CA ASN A 332 -1.58 -33.30 7.04
C ASN A 332 -2.53 -32.87 8.17
N SER A 333 -2.75 -31.55 8.27
CA SER A 333 -3.65 -30.89 9.22
C SER A 333 -5.04 -30.70 8.63
N HIS A 334 -5.96 -30.22 9.47
CA HIS A 334 -7.07 -29.38 9.02
C HIS A 334 -6.94 -28.02 9.69
N ILE A 335 -7.41 -26.96 9.04
CA ILE A 335 -7.46 -25.62 9.65
C ILE A 335 -8.89 -25.36 10.12
N GLU A 336 -9.06 -25.25 11.44
CA GLU A 336 -10.31 -24.77 12.04
C GLU A 336 -10.33 -23.25 12.08
N SER A 337 -11.30 -22.61 11.43
CA SER A 337 -11.59 -21.18 11.62
C SER A 337 -12.93 -21.01 12.32
N ALA A 338 -13.03 -20.04 13.24
CA ALA A 338 -14.22 -19.78 14.03
C ALA A 338 -14.85 -18.43 13.64
N CYS A 339 -16.18 -18.35 13.64
CA CYS A 339 -16.89 -17.10 13.48
C CYS A 339 -16.80 -16.27 14.78
N GLU A 340 -16.23 -15.07 14.70
CA GLU A 340 -16.00 -14.19 15.85
C GLU A 340 -17.17 -13.21 16.08
N LEU A 341 -17.20 -12.55 17.25
CA LEU A 341 -18.24 -11.58 17.63
C LEU A 341 -18.34 -10.39 16.64
N ASN A 342 -17.22 -10.04 16.02
CA ASN A 342 -17.07 -9.01 15.00
C ASN A 342 -17.60 -9.42 13.60
N GLY A 343 -18.13 -10.63 13.43
CA GLY A 343 -18.62 -11.17 12.15
C GLY A 343 -17.54 -11.56 11.14
N LYS A 344 -16.26 -11.57 11.55
CA LYS A 344 -15.12 -12.06 10.76
C LYS A 344 -14.72 -13.49 11.19
N TRP A 345 -13.85 -14.09 10.40
CA TRP A 345 -13.29 -15.43 10.63
C TRP A 345 -11.95 -15.33 11.37
N SER A 346 -11.76 -16.16 12.42
CA SER A 346 -10.60 -16.11 13.32
C SER A 346 -9.26 -16.53 12.70
N GLN A 347 -9.28 -17.07 11.48
CA GLN A 347 -8.12 -17.34 10.63
C GLN A 347 -8.46 -16.98 9.19
N THR A 348 -7.46 -16.47 8.47
CA THR A 348 -7.55 -16.15 7.04
C THR A 348 -7.80 -17.41 6.20
N THR A 349 -8.37 -17.24 5.01
CA THR A 349 -8.55 -18.34 4.06
C THR A 349 -7.18 -18.88 3.63
N PRO A 350 -6.89 -20.17 3.86
CA PRO A 350 -5.60 -20.75 3.55
C PRO A 350 -5.44 -20.94 2.04
N PHE A 351 -4.20 -20.98 1.57
CA PHE A 351 -3.88 -21.52 0.24
C PHE A 351 -3.63 -23.04 0.36
N CYS A 352 -4.20 -23.82 -0.58
CA CYS A 352 -3.93 -25.27 -0.69
C CYS A 352 -2.81 -25.61 -1.68
N ASP A 353 -2.31 -24.61 -2.39
CA ASP A 353 -1.25 -24.73 -3.39
C ASP A 353 0.10 -24.98 -2.69
N PRO A 354 0.89 -25.99 -3.09
CA PRO A 354 2.25 -26.13 -2.59
C PRO A 354 3.15 -24.97 -3.08
N PRO A 355 4.26 -24.67 -2.39
CA PRO A 355 5.26 -23.74 -2.91
C PRO A 355 5.82 -24.27 -4.21
N THR A 356 6.39 -23.39 -5.03
CA THR A 356 7.09 -23.80 -6.24
C THR A 356 8.22 -24.77 -5.87
N LYS A 357 8.08 -26.04 -6.29
CA LYS A 357 9.19 -26.99 -6.28
C LYS A 357 10.29 -26.40 -7.16
N LEU A 358 11.50 -26.26 -6.61
CA LEU A 358 12.63 -25.77 -7.37
C LEU A 358 13.03 -26.81 -8.43
N ASN A 359 12.55 -26.59 -9.65
CA ASN A 359 12.82 -27.42 -10.82
C ASN A 359 14.23 -27.18 -11.36
N ASN A 360 15.22 -27.60 -10.56
CA ASN A 360 16.64 -27.76 -10.89
C ASN A 360 17.26 -26.68 -11.82
N PRO A 361 17.29 -25.40 -11.41
CA PRO A 361 18.16 -24.41 -12.05
C PRO A 361 19.63 -24.78 -11.83
N ILE A 362 20.43 -24.57 -12.88
CA ILE A 362 21.86 -24.90 -13.05
C ILE A 362 22.57 -25.35 -11.75
N ALA A 363 22.55 -26.67 -11.51
CA ALA A 363 23.35 -27.28 -10.44
C ALA A 363 24.84 -27.04 -10.70
N ALA A 364 25.43 -26.06 -10.00
CA ALA A 364 26.82 -25.66 -10.19
C ALA A 364 27.74 -26.81 -9.79
N VAL A 365 28.45 -27.39 -10.77
CA VAL A 365 29.20 -28.64 -10.61
C VAL A 365 30.39 -28.47 -9.67
N ALA A 366 30.15 -28.71 -8.38
CA ALA A 366 31.18 -29.10 -7.43
C ALA A 366 31.91 -30.33 -8.00
N ARG A 367 33.26 -30.32 -7.95
CA ARG A 367 34.11 -31.17 -8.80
C ARG A 367 33.97 -32.68 -8.53
N GLY A 368 33.04 -33.31 -9.24
CA GLY A 368 32.97 -34.75 -9.44
C GLY A 368 32.01 -35.49 -8.51
N VAL A 369 31.15 -36.33 -9.13
CA VAL A 369 30.28 -37.32 -8.49
C VAL A 369 29.16 -36.74 -7.61
N VAL A 370 28.13 -36.20 -8.29
CA VAL A 370 26.75 -36.18 -7.80
C VAL A 370 25.90 -36.86 -8.88
N ASP A 371 25.09 -37.84 -8.49
CA ASP A 371 24.15 -38.51 -9.40
C ASP A 371 22.82 -37.74 -9.44
N TYR A 372 22.28 -37.50 -10.65
CA TYR A 372 21.11 -36.64 -10.83
C TYR A 372 19.80 -37.20 -10.24
N GLY A 373 19.72 -38.52 -10.03
CA GLY A 373 18.50 -39.18 -9.51
C GLY A 373 18.19 -38.95 -8.03
N VAL A 374 18.87 -38.02 -7.36
CA VAL A 374 18.46 -37.49 -6.05
C VAL A 374 17.46 -36.32 -6.17
N ILE A 375 17.25 -35.82 -7.41
CA ILE A 375 16.37 -34.70 -7.74
C ILE A 375 15.51 -35.02 -8.98
N ASP A 376 15.28 -36.30 -9.27
CA ASP A 376 14.44 -36.73 -10.40
C ASP A 376 12.93 -36.65 -10.10
N GLY A 377 12.55 -36.49 -8.82
CA GLY A 377 11.17 -36.45 -8.37
C GLY A 377 10.56 -37.82 -8.04
N ASP A 378 11.29 -38.94 -8.21
CA ASP A 378 10.84 -40.27 -7.81
C ASP A 378 11.47 -40.70 -6.48
N VAL A 379 10.65 -40.71 -5.43
CA VAL A 379 11.02 -41.15 -4.07
C VAL A 379 11.46 -42.63 -3.98
N ASN A 380 11.39 -43.38 -5.07
CA ASN A 380 11.85 -44.78 -5.17
C ASN A 380 13.27 -44.91 -5.72
N THR A 381 13.79 -43.93 -6.48
CA THR A 381 15.19 -43.89 -6.89
C THR A 381 16.05 -43.57 -5.66
N CYS A 382 17.09 -44.35 -5.36
CA CYS A 382 17.91 -44.14 -4.15
C CYS A 382 19.39 -44.47 -4.35
N TYR A 383 20.26 -43.60 -3.82
CA TYR A 383 21.70 -43.61 -4.00
C TYR A 383 22.43 -43.80 -2.66
N TYR A 384 23.49 -44.62 -2.67
CA TYR A 384 24.30 -44.92 -1.48
C TYR A 384 25.39 -43.87 -1.26
N LEU A 385 25.24 -43.05 -0.22
CA LEU A 385 26.29 -42.16 0.26
C LEU A 385 27.10 -42.86 1.35
N ASN A 386 28.41 -42.98 1.14
CA ASN A 386 29.32 -43.81 1.96
C ASN A 386 30.31 -42.99 2.79
N ALA A 387 30.37 -41.67 2.59
CA ALA A 387 31.28 -40.75 3.29
C ALA A 387 30.64 -39.36 3.42
N SER A 388 31.33 -38.43 4.07
CA SER A 388 30.92 -37.02 4.05
C SER A 388 31.13 -36.43 2.66
N GLN A 389 30.04 -36.10 1.98
CA GLN A 389 30.04 -35.56 0.62
C GLN A 389 29.18 -34.28 0.57
N MET A 390 29.65 -33.27 -0.16
CA MET A 390 28.77 -32.21 -0.63
C MET A 390 27.89 -32.83 -1.70
N VAL A 391 26.58 -32.90 -1.46
CA VAL A 391 25.65 -33.60 -2.36
C VAL A 391 25.01 -32.62 -3.34
N MET A 392 24.64 -31.42 -2.91
CA MET A 392 23.99 -30.43 -3.78
C MET A 392 24.47 -29.00 -3.51
N ALA A 393 24.50 -28.20 -4.57
CA ALA A 393 24.63 -26.75 -4.53
C ALA A 393 23.63 -26.17 -5.53
N PHE A 394 22.57 -25.54 -5.02
CA PHE A 394 21.56 -24.87 -5.83
C PHE A 394 21.94 -23.40 -5.98
N SER A 395 22.07 -22.92 -7.21
CA SER A 395 22.12 -21.50 -7.52
C SER A 395 20.78 -21.08 -8.09
N LEU A 396 20.22 -19.98 -7.61
CA LEU A 396 18.95 -19.43 -8.03
C LEU A 396 19.21 -18.10 -8.76
N ASP A 397 18.50 -17.86 -9.85
CA ASP A 397 18.68 -16.65 -10.67
C ASP A 397 18.26 -15.35 -9.92
N TYR A 398 17.55 -15.50 -8.80
CA TYR A 398 17.13 -14.43 -7.91
C TYR A 398 17.02 -14.94 -6.46
N THR A 399 17.06 -14.01 -5.49
CA THR A 399 16.95 -14.35 -4.06
C THR A 399 15.53 -14.77 -3.71
N MET A 400 15.30 -16.07 -3.52
CA MET A 400 14.00 -16.64 -3.12
C MET A 400 13.91 -16.80 -1.60
N LEU A 401 12.70 -16.92 -1.05
CA LEU A 401 12.51 -17.21 0.38
C LEU A 401 12.26 -18.71 0.56
N VAL A 402 13.24 -19.43 1.11
CA VAL A 402 13.21 -20.89 1.28
C VAL A 402 12.50 -21.23 2.59
N TYR A 403 11.39 -21.99 2.49
CA TYR A 403 10.54 -22.35 3.63
C TYR A 403 10.54 -23.82 4.00
N LEU A 404 10.69 -24.73 3.04
CA LEU A 404 10.55 -26.17 3.29
C LEU A 404 11.53 -26.97 2.43
N GLY A 405 12.26 -27.88 3.08
CA GLY A 405 13.04 -28.91 2.42
C GLY A 405 12.57 -30.28 2.89
N THR A 406 12.31 -31.20 1.96
CA THR A 406 11.89 -32.57 2.28
C THR A 406 12.99 -33.53 1.86
N ILE A 407 13.46 -34.34 2.81
CA ILE A 407 14.54 -35.31 2.59
C ILE A 407 13.96 -36.72 2.70
N CYS A 408 13.90 -37.45 1.58
CA CYS A 408 13.44 -38.82 1.50
C CYS A 408 14.65 -39.77 1.52
N PHE A 409 14.66 -40.73 2.45
CA PHE A 409 15.75 -41.70 2.59
C PHE A 409 15.23 -43.02 3.13
N ARG A 410 15.86 -44.14 2.75
CA ARG A 410 15.34 -45.48 3.08
C ARG A 410 15.92 -46.00 4.40
N ASP A 411 17.23 -46.20 4.44
CA ASP A 411 17.97 -46.68 5.61
C ASP A 411 19.32 -45.98 5.78
N GLY A 412 19.88 -46.11 6.99
CA GLY A 412 21.16 -45.52 7.37
C GLY A 412 21.05 -44.42 8.42
N ARG A 413 22.19 -43.79 8.70
CA ARG A 413 22.31 -42.61 9.57
C ARG A 413 23.22 -41.57 8.93
N ALA A 414 22.75 -40.34 8.83
CA ALA A 414 23.57 -39.23 8.34
C ALA A 414 23.19 -37.91 9.02
N THR A 415 24.18 -37.06 9.23
CA THR A 415 23.96 -35.65 9.57
C THR A 415 23.91 -34.86 8.25
N VAL A 416 22.75 -34.33 7.91
CA VAL A 416 22.60 -33.36 6.82
C VAL A 416 22.89 -31.98 7.38
N LYS A 417 23.82 -31.27 6.74
CA LYS A 417 24.10 -29.85 6.96
C LYS A 417 23.61 -29.09 5.73
N MET A 418 22.67 -28.18 5.94
CA MET A 418 22.23 -27.23 4.91
C MET A 418 22.76 -25.84 5.25
N THR A 419 23.41 -25.18 4.29
CA THR A 419 23.96 -23.83 4.43
C THR A 419 23.30 -22.93 3.40
N MET A 420 22.69 -21.84 3.83
CA MET A 420 22.16 -20.80 2.94
C MET A 420 23.08 -19.58 2.94
N HIS A 421 23.07 -18.79 1.85
CA HIS A 421 23.77 -17.51 1.80
C HIS A 421 23.35 -16.61 2.99
N GLY A 422 24.29 -15.82 3.51
CA GLY A 422 24.13 -15.16 4.82
C GLY A 422 24.46 -16.04 6.03
N ASN A 423 25.22 -17.12 5.85
CA ASN A 423 25.82 -17.96 6.91
C ASN A 423 24.84 -18.63 7.89
N LYS A 424 23.57 -18.81 7.53
CA LYS A 424 22.64 -19.64 8.32
C LYS A 424 22.87 -21.13 8.02
N GLU A 425 23.52 -21.81 8.96
CA GLU A 425 23.80 -23.26 8.92
C GLU A 425 22.78 -24.05 9.75
N TYR A 426 22.14 -25.05 9.14
CA TYR A 426 21.14 -25.93 9.75
C TYR A 426 21.64 -27.37 9.74
N LYS A 427 21.77 -28.00 10.92
CA LYS A 427 22.18 -29.41 11.05
C LYS A 427 21.01 -30.28 11.48
N TYR A 428 20.83 -31.40 10.79
CA TYR A 428 19.79 -32.39 11.07
C TYR A 428 20.38 -33.79 11.09
N ASN A 429 20.16 -34.52 12.18
CA ASN A 429 20.45 -35.94 12.23
C ASN A 429 19.28 -36.73 11.64
N LEU A 430 19.54 -37.44 10.55
CA LEU A 430 18.62 -38.39 9.93
C LEU A 430 18.95 -39.79 10.42
N GLU A 431 17.93 -40.46 10.94
CA GLU A 431 17.93 -41.86 11.33
C GLU A 431 16.63 -42.49 10.84
N SER A 432 16.73 -43.67 10.22
CA SER A 432 15.61 -44.55 9.90
C SER A 432 15.81 -45.86 10.66
N VAL A 433 14.71 -46.38 11.22
CA VAL A 433 14.70 -47.63 12.00
C VAL A 433 14.24 -48.81 11.14
N ASP A 434 13.52 -48.55 10.04
CA ASP A 434 13.00 -49.55 9.12
C ASP A 434 13.77 -49.50 7.78
N LYS A 435 14.10 -50.66 7.22
CA LYS A 435 14.84 -50.77 5.95
C LYS A 435 13.95 -50.85 4.70
N SER A 436 12.64 -50.98 4.88
CA SER A 436 11.69 -51.24 3.79
C SER A 436 11.07 -49.96 3.22
N ILE A 437 10.70 -49.01 4.09
CA ILE A 437 9.93 -47.79 3.79
C ILE A 437 10.86 -46.60 3.51
N THR A 438 10.62 -45.87 2.41
CA THR A 438 11.24 -44.55 2.21
C THR A 438 10.66 -43.55 3.20
N THR A 439 11.49 -43.05 4.11
CA THR A 439 11.12 -42.07 5.13
C THR A 439 11.41 -40.66 4.62
N CYS A 440 10.37 -39.92 4.24
CA CYS A 440 10.45 -38.50 3.92
C CYS A 440 10.29 -37.65 5.18
N LYS A 441 11.28 -36.83 5.52
CA LYS A 441 11.22 -35.90 6.66
C LYS A 441 11.18 -34.45 6.16
N PRO A 442 10.03 -33.75 6.28
CA PRO A 442 9.96 -32.31 6.02
C PRO A 442 10.70 -31.53 7.11
N ARG A 443 11.39 -30.46 6.71
CA ARG A 443 12.03 -29.48 7.59
C ARG A 443 11.72 -28.07 7.14
N PHE A 444 11.25 -27.26 8.08
CA PHE A 444 11.02 -25.84 7.85
C PHE A 444 12.31 -25.04 7.96
N PHE A 445 12.44 -24.07 7.07
CA PHE A 445 13.53 -23.11 6.97
C PHE A 445 12.93 -21.69 6.97
N HIS A 446 13.75 -20.69 7.25
CA HIS A 446 13.35 -19.29 7.05
C HIS A 446 14.57 -18.43 6.71
N GLY A 447 14.86 -18.35 5.41
CA GLY A 447 15.97 -17.57 4.87
C GLY A 447 15.71 -17.13 3.44
N LYS A 448 15.83 -15.82 3.19
CA LYS A 448 16.01 -15.29 1.83
C LYS A 448 17.39 -15.73 1.37
N THR A 449 17.48 -16.40 0.22
CA THR A 449 18.75 -16.82 -0.37
C THR A 449 18.63 -17.07 -1.87
N ASP A 450 19.72 -16.76 -2.54
CA ASP A 450 20.13 -17.07 -3.91
C ASP A 450 20.91 -18.39 -4.03
N PHE A 451 21.45 -18.92 -2.93
CA PHE A 451 22.38 -20.07 -2.95
C PHE A 451 22.23 -21.01 -1.75
N ILE A 452 22.03 -22.30 -2.02
CA ILE A 452 21.76 -23.34 -1.02
C ILE A 452 22.74 -24.51 -1.20
N VAL A 453 23.58 -24.76 -0.19
CA VAL A 453 24.47 -25.93 -0.14
C VAL A 453 23.87 -27.01 0.75
N VAL A 454 23.90 -28.27 0.31
CA VAL A 454 23.51 -29.44 1.09
C VAL A 454 24.67 -30.42 1.17
N GLU A 455 25.29 -30.49 2.34
CA GLU A 455 26.30 -31.47 2.72
C GLU A 455 25.63 -32.63 3.46
N VAL A 456 25.93 -33.87 3.08
CA VAL A 456 25.41 -35.07 3.77
C VAL A 456 26.59 -35.86 4.31
N SER A 457 26.60 -36.05 5.62
CA SER A 457 27.69 -36.72 6.34
C SER A 457 27.21 -38.02 7.00
N SER A 458 27.42 -39.14 6.31
CA SER A 458 27.21 -40.49 6.83
C SER A 458 28.40 -40.91 7.71
N ASN A 459 28.16 -41.26 8.98
CA ASN A 459 29.22 -41.73 9.88
C ASN A 459 28.68 -42.74 10.92
N PRO A 460 29.17 -43.99 10.99
CA PRO A 460 29.95 -44.73 9.98
C PRO A 460 29.04 -45.54 9.03
N SER A 461 27.71 -45.45 9.18
CA SER A 461 26.74 -46.20 8.38
C SER A 461 26.37 -45.43 7.12
N SER A 462 26.50 -46.04 5.94
CA SER A 462 26.03 -45.46 4.69
C SER A 462 24.52 -45.18 4.73
N ILE A 463 24.07 -44.16 4.00
CA ILE A 463 22.66 -43.79 3.87
C ILE A 463 22.20 -43.98 2.42
N ARG A 464 21.00 -44.55 2.24
CA ARG A 464 20.28 -44.47 0.97
C ARG A 464 19.43 -43.21 0.94
N LEU A 465 20.00 -42.15 0.38
CA LEU A 465 19.26 -40.92 0.05
C LEU A 465 18.46 -41.19 -1.22
N CYS A 466 17.17 -40.83 -1.23
CA CYS A 466 16.27 -41.04 -2.36
C CYS A 466 16.02 -39.70 -3.05
N GLU A 467 14.85 -39.08 -2.88
CA GLU A 467 14.56 -37.71 -3.37
C GLU A 467 14.93 -36.63 -2.32
N PHE A 468 15.40 -35.47 -2.80
CA PHE A 468 15.54 -34.25 -2.01
C PHE A 468 14.84 -33.07 -2.72
N THR A 469 13.73 -32.61 -2.14
CA THR A 469 12.92 -31.52 -2.70
C THR A 469 13.08 -30.24 -1.88
N ILE A 470 13.44 -29.11 -2.51
CA ILE A 470 13.31 -27.77 -1.93
C ILE A 470 12.05 -27.08 -2.46
N TYR A 471 11.35 -26.43 -1.54
CA TYR A 471 10.16 -25.63 -1.74
C TYR A 471 10.47 -24.18 -1.32
N ALA A 472 10.34 -23.25 -2.26
CA ALA A 472 10.54 -21.82 -2.05
C ALA A 472 9.27 -21.03 -2.37
N LEU A 473 9.11 -19.86 -1.73
CA LEU A 473 8.18 -18.84 -2.22
C LEU A 473 8.91 -17.98 -3.24
N ASP A 474 8.29 -17.86 -4.41
CA ASP A 474 8.70 -16.98 -5.50
C ASP A 474 8.11 -15.56 -5.32
N ASP A 475 8.38 -14.71 -6.29
CA ASP A 475 7.94 -13.32 -6.42
C ASP A 475 6.40 -13.16 -6.61
N LYS A 476 5.74 -14.26 -7.00
CA LYS A 476 4.31 -14.33 -7.34
C LYS A 476 3.43 -14.74 -6.16
N TRP A 477 4.02 -14.84 -4.96
CA TRP A 477 3.34 -15.28 -3.75
C TRP A 477 2.92 -14.11 -2.86
N CYS A 478 1.63 -13.98 -2.62
CA CYS A 478 1.07 -13.03 -1.65
C CYS A 478 0.89 -13.70 -0.28
N GLU A 479 1.37 -13.07 0.80
CA GLU A 479 1.42 -13.70 2.14
C GLU A 479 0.05 -13.76 2.84
N VAL A 480 -0.91 -12.96 2.38
CA VAL A 480 -2.29 -12.84 2.88
C VAL A 480 -3.24 -12.89 1.67
N PRO A 481 -4.41 -13.56 1.74
CA PRO A 481 -5.43 -13.48 0.68
C PRO A 481 -5.96 -12.04 0.50
N PRO A 482 -6.67 -11.73 -0.60
CA PRO A 482 -7.41 -10.47 -0.72
C PRO A 482 -8.55 -10.40 0.32
N GLU A 483 -9.05 -9.20 0.62
CA GLU A 483 -10.21 -9.06 1.51
C GLU A 483 -11.50 -9.62 0.89
N ALA A 484 -12.36 -10.18 1.75
CA ALA A 484 -13.62 -10.81 1.36
C ALA A 484 -14.57 -9.82 0.66
N VAL A 485 -15.11 -10.21 -0.49
CA VAL A 485 -15.92 -9.33 -1.35
C VAL A 485 -17.39 -9.36 -0.95
N SER A 486 -18.01 -8.19 -0.80
CA SER A 486 -19.44 -8.11 -0.49
C SER A 486 -20.29 -8.78 -1.59
N ASN A 487 -21.20 -9.65 -1.16
CA ASN A 487 -22.06 -10.47 -2.03
C ASN A 487 -21.34 -11.44 -2.98
N GLY A 488 -20.11 -11.86 -2.67
CA GLY A 488 -19.44 -12.99 -3.31
C GLY A 488 -18.61 -13.83 -2.35
N GLN A 489 -17.82 -14.74 -2.91
CA GLN A 489 -16.75 -15.50 -2.26
C GLN A 489 -15.56 -15.56 -3.21
N LEU A 490 -14.34 -15.50 -2.69
CA LEU A 490 -13.12 -15.69 -3.46
C LEU A 490 -12.71 -17.17 -3.46
N GLU A 491 -12.35 -17.69 -4.63
CA GLU A 491 -11.50 -18.87 -4.77
C GLU A 491 -10.05 -18.41 -4.83
N VAL A 492 -9.28 -18.65 -3.75
CA VAL A 492 -7.94 -18.07 -3.57
C VAL A 492 -6.85 -19.10 -3.87
N GLY A 493 -6.11 -18.88 -4.95
CA GLY A 493 -4.84 -19.54 -5.26
C GLY A 493 -3.65 -18.66 -4.86
N ARG A 494 -2.42 -19.19 -4.95
CA ARG A 494 -1.21 -18.50 -4.49
C ARG A 494 -0.87 -17.20 -5.23
N SER A 495 -1.27 -17.12 -6.51
CA SER A 495 -0.95 -16.02 -7.43
C SER A 495 -2.17 -15.41 -8.14
N LYS A 496 -3.37 -15.92 -7.87
CA LYS A 496 -4.66 -15.43 -8.39
C LYS A 496 -5.75 -15.65 -7.36
N ALA A 497 -6.78 -14.83 -7.35
CA ALA A 497 -8.02 -15.07 -6.62
C ALA A 497 -9.20 -14.78 -7.53
N VAL A 498 -10.16 -15.70 -7.67
CA VAL A 498 -11.30 -15.61 -8.61
C VAL A 498 -12.58 -15.31 -7.82
N LEU A 499 -13.39 -14.35 -8.27
CA LEU A 499 -14.60 -13.92 -7.57
C LEU A 499 -15.84 -14.69 -8.04
N HIS A 500 -16.36 -15.54 -7.16
CA HIS A 500 -17.64 -16.23 -7.34
C HIS A 500 -18.77 -15.43 -6.69
N CYS A 501 -19.57 -14.71 -7.49
CA CYS A 501 -20.68 -13.92 -6.96
C CYS A 501 -21.85 -14.79 -6.45
N ASN A 502 -22.47 -14.36 -5.35
CA ASN A 502 -23.60 -15.05 -4.75
C ASN A 502 -24.82 -15.08 -5.68
N LYS A 503 -25.68 -16.10 -5.54
CA LYS A 503 -26.90 -16.26 -6.34
C LYS A 503 -27.81 -15.02 -6.23
N GLY A 504 -28.01 -14.32 -7.34
CA GLY A 504 -28.74 -13.05 -7.42
C GLY A 504 -27.84 -11.87 -7.83
N PHE A 505 -26.52 -12.05 -7.76
CA PHE A 505 -25.51 -11.09 -8.16
C PHE A 505 -24.75 -11.57 -9.41
N ARG A 506 -24.06 -10.64 -10.07
CA ARG A 506 -23.16 -10.87 -11.21
C ARG A 506 -21.94 -9.97 -11.13
N GLU A 507 -20.87 -10.38 -11.79
CA GLU A 507 -19.68 -9.57 -12.01
C GLU A 507 -20.02 -8.26 -12.72
N LYS A 508 -19.44 -7.16 -12.24
CA LYS A 508 -19.69 -5.79 -12.75
C LYS A 508 -19.41 -5.59 -14.24
N GLU A 509 -18.53 -6.40 -14.84
CA GLU A 509 -18.10 -6.29 -16.25
C GLU A 509 -18.39 -7.52 -17.12
N GLY A 510 -18.98 -8.60 -16.56
CA GLY A 510 -19.28 -9.83 -17.32
C GLY A 510 -18.05 -10.53 -17.92
N ARG A 511 -16.91 -10.45 -17.23
CA ARG A 511 -15.65 -11.15 -17.52
C ARG A 511 -15.14 -11.69 -16.18
N GLU A 512 -14.63 -12.92 -16.17
CA GLU A 512 -14.08 -13.60 -14.99
C GLU A 512 -13.19 -12.64 -14.18
N VAL A 513 -13.71 -12.20 -13.04
CA VAL A 513 -13.04 -11.22 -12.20
C VAL A 513 -12.02 -11.93 -11.35
N TYR A 514 -10.75 -11.60 -11.58
CA TYR A 514 -9.65 -12.03 -10.74
C TYR A 514 -8.86 -10.85 -10.15
N ALA A 515 -8.30 -11.08 -8.95
CA ALA A 515 -7.10 -10.39 -8.50
C ALA A 515 -5.88 -11.26 -8.85
N THR A 516 -4.75 -10.64 -9.19
CA THR A 516 -3.47 -11.32 -9.47
C THR A 516 -2.43 -10.91 -8.45
N CYS A 517 -1.54 -11.81 -8.02
CA CYS A 517 -0.41 -11.43 -7.17
C CYS A 517 0.82 -11.18 -8.04
N GLU A 518 1.38 -9.96 -7.97
CA GLU A 518 2.65 -9.60 -8.60
C GLU A 518 3.53 -8.89 -7.58
N ASN A 519 4.81 -9.28 -7.48
CA ASN A 519 5.77 -8.72 -6.51
C ASN A 519 5.25 -8.70 -5.05
N LYS A 520 4.53 -9.76 -4.66
CA LYS A 520 3.83 -9.92 -3.36
C LYS A 520 2.65 -8.98 -3.08
N THR A 521 2.16 -8.24 -4.07
CA THR A 521 1.01 -7.34 -3.94
C THR A 521 -0.14 -7.83 -4.82
N TRP A 522 -1.37 -7.80 -4.30
CA TRP A 522 -2.58 -8.07 -5.09
C TRP A 522 -2.91 -6.89 -6.00
N SER A 523 -2.91 -7.11 -7.31
CA SER A 523 -3.48 -6.21 -8.31
C SER A 523 -4.97 -6.48 -8.47
N TYR A 524 -5.78 -5.51 -8.06
CA TYR A 524 -7.24 -5.58 -8.14
C TYR A 524 -7.73 -5.05 -9.49
N LEU A 525 -8.28 -5.91 -10.37
CA LEU A 525 -8.89 -5.43 -11.61
C LEU A 525 -10.30 -4.87 -11.38
N SER A 526 -11.22 -5.62 -10.75
CA SER A 526 -12.60 -5.13 -10.46
C SER A 526 -13.39 -6.03 -9.49
N LEU A 527 -12.90 -6.25 -8.25
CA LEU A 527 -13.56 -7.12 -7.25
C LEU A 527 -14.91 -6.57 -6.73
N GLN A 528 -15.96 -6.60 -7.56
CA GLN A 528 -17.31 -6.15 -7.19
C GLN A 528 -18.41 -7.03 -7.82
N CYS A 529 -19.26 -7.60 -6.95
CA CYS A 529 -20.52 -8.21 -7.32
C CYS A 529 -21.64 -7.16 -7.35
N THR A 530 -22.53 -7.22 -8.35
CA THR A 530 -23.63 -6.28 -8.58
C THR A 530 -24.96 -7.01 -8.71
N ASP A 531 -26.05 -6.42 -8.24
CA ASP A 531 -27.38 -7.03 -8.33
C ASP A 531 -27.80 -7.31 -9.78
N THR A 532 -28.41 -8.47 -10.01
CA THR A 532 -28.92 -8.85 -11.34
C THR A 532 -30.19 -8.11 -11.73
N GLU A 533 -30.95 -7.57 -10.76
CA GLU A 533 -32.16 -6.78 -11.01
C GLU A 533 -31.85 -5.41 -11.62
N ASP A 534 -30.62 -4.89 -11.45
CA ASP A 534 -30.22 -3.61 -12.01
C ASP A 534 -29.92 -3.74 -13.51
N THR A 535 -30.97 -3.90 -14.31
CA THR A 535 -30.91 -3.79 -15.77
C THR A 535 -31.33 -2.39 -16.22
N PRO A 536 -30.39 -1.41 -16.34
CA PRO A 536 -30.59 -0.23 -17.15
C PRO A 536 -30.51 -0.57 -18.65
N GLN A 537 -31.20 -1.63 -19.10
CA GLN A 537 -31.39 -1.92 -20.53
C GLN A 537 -32.38 -0.93 -21.19
N LYS A 538 -32.82 0.10 -20.44
CA LYS A 538 -33.10 1.43 -20.99
C LYS A 538 -31.81 2.14 -21.41
N TYR A 539 -31.02 1.51 -22.28
CA TYR A 539 -30.11 2.27 -23.12
C TYR A 539 -30.98 3.18 -23.98
N TYR A 540 -30.82 4.48 -23.84
CA TYR A 540 -31.78 5.43 -24.40
C TYR A 540 -31.85 5.34 -25.93
N ASN A 541 -33.03 5.62 -26.48
CA ASN A 541 -33.15 6.01 -27.89
C ASN A 541 -32.52 7.39 -28.08
N THR A 542 -31.18 7.45 -28.06
CA THR A 542 -30.37 8.67 -28.23
C THR A 542 -30.70 9.47 -29.51
N PRO A 543 -31.16 8.86 -30.64
CA PRO A 543 -31.70 9.64 -31.76
C PRO A 543 -32.85 10.57 -31.36
N GLY A 544 -33.70 10.19 -30.41
CA GLY A 544 -34.90 10.94 -30.02
C GLY A 544 -34.60 12.26 -29.30
N ILE A 545 -33.65 12.29 -28.37
CA ILE A 545 -33.28 13.51 -27.64
C ILE A 545 -32.52 14.48 -28.57
N VAL A 546 -31.59 13.96 -29.37
CA VAL A 546 -30.85 14.78 -30.36
C VAL A 546 -31.79 15.34 -31.42
N ALA A 547 -32.72 14.54 -31.96
CA ALA A 547 -33.75 15.02 -32.88
C ALA A 547 -34.67 16.06 -32.22
N GLY A 548 -35.09 15.85 -30.97
CA GLY A 548 -35.91 16.80 -30.22
C GLY A 548 -35.25 18.17 -30.06
N ILE A 549 -33.95 18.20 -29.74
CA ILE A 549 -33.16 19.44 -29.64
C ILE A 549 -33.05 20.12 -31.01
N VAL A 550 -32.67 19.38 -32.06
CA VAL A 550 -32.53 19.92 -33.43
C VAL A 550 -33.85 20.49 -33.95
N ILE A 551 -34.97 19.79 -33.75
CA ILE A 551 -36.32 20.25 -34.12
C ILE A 551 -36.71 21.50 -33.32
N GLY A 552 -36.44 21.53 -32.01
CA GLY A 552 -36.68 22.70 -31.16
C GLY A 552 -35.92 23.94 -31.62
N SER A 553 -34.62 23.80 -31.94
CA SER A 553 -33.81 24.88 -32.52
C SER A 553 -34.35 25.36 -33.86
N LEU A 554 -34.76 24.44 -34.75
CA LEU A 554 -35.35 24.77 -36.06
C LEU A 554 -36.65 25.57 -35.91
N ILE A 555 -37.54 25.18 -34.99
CA ILE A 555 -38.79 25.90 -34.70
C ILE A 555 -38.49 27.32 -34.21
N LEU A 556 -37.55 27.48 -33.28
CA LEU A 556 -37.16 28.81 -32.75
C LEU A 556 -36.57 29.72 -33.85
N ILE A 557 -35.73 29.19 -34.73
CA ILE A 557 -35.18 29.93 -35.88
C ILE A 557 -36.28 30.39 -36.84
N LEU A 558 -37.21 29.50 -37.19
CA LEU A 558 -38.35 29.83 -38.05
C LEU A 558 -39.28 30.88 -37.41
N PHE A 559 -39.52 30.81 -36.10
CA PHE A 559 -40.32 31.79 -35.36
C PHE A 559 -39.64 33.16 -35.32
N GLY A 560 -38.32 33.20 -35.10
CA GLY A 560 -37.50 34.42 -35.17
C GLY A 560 -37.54 35.08 -36.55
N LEU A 561 -37.40 34.28 -37.62
CA LEU A 561 -37.51 34.75 -39.00
C LEU A 561 -38.92 35.30 -39.31
N ALA A 562 -39.98 34.66 -38.83
CA ALA A 562 -41.34 35.14 -39.00
C ALA A 562 -41.57 36.52 -38.34
N ILE A 563 -41.06 36.72 -37.12
CA ILE A 563 -41.10 38.02 -36.42
C ILE A 563 -40.30 39.09 -37.19
N LEU A 564 -39.15 38.72 -37.76
CA LEU A 564 -38.34 39.60 -38.61
C LEU A 564 -39.09 40.02 -39.88
N LEU A 565 -39.74 39.09 -40.58
CA LEU A 565 -40.56 39.35 -41.77
C LEU A 565 -41.80 40.20 -41.48
N ILE A 566 -42.40 40.05 -40.29
CA ILE A 566 -43.48 40.93 -39.83
C ILE A 566 -42.95 42.36 -39.60
N ARG A 567 -41.78 42.51 -38.96
CA ARG A 567 -41.17 43.84 -38.72
C ARG A 567 -40.70 44.53 -40.01
N THR A 568 -40.30 43.81 -41.06
CA THR A 568 -39.90 44.41 -42.34
C THR A 568 -41.06 44.87 -43.22
N LYS A 569 -42.31 44.46 -42.94
CA LYS A 569 -43.52 45.05 -43.56
C LYS A 569 -43.85 46.44 -42.99
N LYS A 570 -42.87 47.35 -43.02
CA LYS A 570 -43.08 48.75 -42.67
C LYS A 570 -43.96 49.43 -43.72
N ILE A 571 -45.05 50.00 -43.25
CA ILE A 571 -46.14 50.67 -44.00
C ILE A 571 -45.61 51.50 -45.18
N ARG A 572 -46.08 51.20 -46.40
CA ARG A 572 -45.95 52.13 -47.54
C ARG A 572 -46.86 53.34 -47.25
N GLY A 573 -46.26 54.52 -47.09
CA GLY A 573 -46.99 55.74 -46.77
C GLY A 573 -47.94 56.17 -47.89
N ILE A 574 -49.16 56.58 -47.52
CA ILE A 574 -50.13 57.19 -48.43
C ILE A 574 -49.87 58.70 -48.43
N CYS A 575 -49.40 59.24 -49.56
CA CYS A 575 -49.20 60.69 -49.72
C CYS A 575 -50.54 61.38 -50.00
N ALA A 576 -51.18 61.93 -48.96
CA ALA A 576 -52.31 62.84 -49.12
C ALA A 576 -51.81 64.26 -49.40
N LEU A 577 -52.20 64.83 -50.54
CA LEU A 577 -51.80 66.18 -50.95
C LEU A 577 -52.84 67.21 -50.48
N HIS A 578 -52.46 68.15 -49.62
CA HIS A 578 -53.31 69.28 -49.24
C HIS A 578 -52.54 70.60 -49.36
N LYS A 579 -53.11 71.58 -50.06
CA LYS A 579 -52.56 72.94 -50.18
C LYS A 579 -53.12 73.83 -49.04
N PRO A 580 -52.39 74.88 -48.64
CA PRO A 580 -52.65 75.60 -47.38
C PRO A 580 -53.65 76.75 -47.56
N ASP A 581 -54.03 77.39 -46.44
CA ASP A 581 -54.39 78.80 -46.47
C ASP A 581 -53.85 79.62 -45.26
N ASN A 582 -53.34 80.80 -45.61
CA ASN A 582 -53.13 82.06 -44.87
C ASN A 582 -52.54 82.16 -43.42
N ARG A 583 -51.50 83.04 -43.35
CA ARG A 583 -51.15 84.04 -42.30
C ARG A 583 -50.20 83.70 -41.13
N ASN A 584 -49.01 84.32 -41.23
CA ASN A 584 -48.42 85.32 -40.30
C ASN A 584 -48.29 84.99 -38.80
N SER A 585 -47.16 85.27 -38.12
CA SER A 585 -45.91 85.94 -38.54
C SER A 585 -44.85 85.91 -37.42
N ASN A 586 -43.56 85.89 -37.82
CA ASN A 586 -42.37 86.21 -37.01
C ASN A 586 -42.05 85.23 -35.84
N SER A 587 -40.78 84.99 -35.44
CA SER A 587 -39.52 85.68 -35.78
C SER A 587 -38.28 84.75 -35.86
N THR A 588 -37.25 85.26 -36.56
CA THR A 588 -35.78 85.07 -36.42
C THR A 588 -35.11 83.66 -36.41
N LEU A 589 -34.15 83.52 -37.34
CA LEU A 589 -32.96 82.64 -37.40
C LEU A 589 -31.89 83.03 -36.32
N PRO A 590 -30.61 82.53 -36.25
CA PRO A 590 -29.80 81.64 -37.13
C PRO A 590 -29.36 80.28 -36.50
N VAL A 591 -29.11 79.19 -37.27
CA VAL A 591 -27.90 78.77 -38.06
C VAL A 591 -26.81 78.09 -37.16
N PRO A 592 -26.13 77.00 -37.62
CA PRO A 592 -25.62 75.92 -36.76
C PRO A 592 -24.09 75.97 -36.57
N VAL A 593 -23.45 74.87 -36.11
CA VAL A 593 -22.17 74.29 -36.64
C VAL A 593 -21.64 73.17 -35.71
N GLY A 594 -20.91 72.20 -36.27
CA GLY A 594 -19.65 71.75 -35.65
C GLY A 594 -19.59 70.34 -35.06
N CYS A 595 -18.85 69.45 -35.72
CA CYS A 595 -18.17 68.35 -35.04
C CYS A 595 -16.82 68.84 -34.50
N ASN A 596 -16.40 68.42 -33.31
CA ASN A 596 -15.13 67.69 -33.15
C ASN A 596 -14.85 67.19 -31.72
N SER A 597 -14.17 66.05 -31.69
CA SER A 597 -13.14 65.59 -30.73
C SER A 597 -12.68 66.58 -29.65
N THR A 598 -12.73 66.11 -28.39
CA THR A 598 -11.53 66.04 -27.53
C THR A 598 -11.63 64.87 -26.53
N ASP A 599 -10.51 64.56 -25.87
CA ASP A 599 -10.26 63.36 -25.05
C ASP A 599 -10.09 63.70 -23.54
N LEU A 600 -9.87 62.68 -22.71
CA LEU A 600 -9.19 62.66 -21.39
C LEU A 600 -9.90 63.08 -20.06
N SER A 601 -9.56 62.28 -19.03
CA SER A 601 -9.59 62.51 -17.55
C SER A 601 -10.97 62.48 -16.83
N ARG A 602 -11.25 61.59 -15.84
CA ARG A 602 -10.67 61.39 -14.47
C ARG A 602 -10.78 62.68 -13.60
N PRO A 603 -11.11 62.68 -12.29
CA PRO A 603 -11.26 61.57 -11.31
C PRO A 603 -12.57 61.72 -10.43
N GLU A 604 -12.80 61.25 -9.18
CA GLU A 604 -12.18 60.35 -8.16
C GLU A 604 -13.29 59.93 -7.14
N ASN A 605 -12.95 59.29 -5.99
CA ASN A 605 -13.73 59.08 -4.74
C ASN A 605 -14.85 58.00 -4.75
N THR A 606 -15.25 57.39 -3.61
CA THR A 606 -14.97 57.73 -2.19
C THR A 606 -14.75 56.49 -1.30
N THR A 607 -13.98 56.64 -0.21
CA THR A 607 -13.85 55.66 0.90
C THR A 607 -14.67 56.05 2.13
N VAL A 608 -15.32 55.08 2.77
CA VAL A 608 -15.29 54.83 4.23
C VAL A 608 -15.22 53.31 4.42
#